data_AF-A0A973FKK2-F1
#
_entry.id   AF-A0A973FKK2-F1
#
_cell.length_a   1.000
_cell.length_b   1.000
_cell.length_c   1.000
_cell.angle_alpha   90.00
_cell.angle_beta   90.00
_cell.angle_gamma   90.00
#
_symmetry.space_group_name_H-M   'P 1'
#
loop_
_entity.id
_entity.type
_entity.pdbx_description
1 polymer ?
#
loop_
_entity_poly.entity_id
_entity_poly.type
_entity_poly.pdbx_seq_one_letter_code
_entity_poly.pdbx_strand_id
1 'polypeptide(L)'
;MKQVVDGAPGVPVILVSKNPATIEAGIAHCADKKPLIYAATAENAEAMAKIAKEKKASLAVAADGLDALTTLSEKVKTLGVDDLVLDSGARKAKDMIEHFTIIRRAAIKKNFKPLGYPVVTFAGRDNNIAETIAAAIGTMKFASIIILNSVEKWKMLALLSLRQNIYTDPQVPMQVAQNIYKVGDAKESSPLMITTNFSLSYFIVRGEVENSKVPSWLAVMDHEGLSVLTAWAAGKFTASKIAQFITESGVEKNISHKELIIPGYVAVLSGSLEEKLPGWKITVGPREANQLPTFLKGRA
;
A
#
# COMPACT_ATOMS: atom_id res chain seq x y z
N MET A 1 25.87 6.95 -14.75
CA MET A 1 25.06 5.72 -14.91
C MET A 1 25.65 4.54 -14.15
N LYS A 2 26.90 4.13 -14.44
CA LYS A 2 27.59 3.01 -13.77
C LYS A 2 27.48 3.02 -12.23
N GLN A 3 27.77 4.15 -11.58
CA GLN A 3 27.63 4.29 -10.12
C GLN A 3 26.23 3.96 -9.59
N VAL A 4 25.17 4.32 -10.31
CA VAL A 4 23.77 4.06 -9.90
C VAL A 4 23.44 2.57 -10.09
N VAL A 5 23.88 1.99 -11.20
CA VAL A 5 23.65 0.58 -11.53
C VAL A 5 24.36 -0.35 -10.54
N ASP A 6 25.61 -0.01 -10.20
CA ASP A 6 26.46 -0.78 -9.29
C ASP A 6 26.03 -0.59 -7.83
N GLY A 7 25.63 0.65 -7.45
CA GLY A 7 25.21 0.97 -6.09
C GLY A 7 23.82 0.47 -5.71
N ALA A 8 22.96 0.16 -6.68
CA ALA A 8 21.59 -0.31 -6.46
C ALA A 8 21.18 -1.38 -7.49
N PRO A 9 21.76 -2.59 -7.45
CA PRO A 9 21.61 -3.59 -8.50
C PRO A 9 20.16 -4.04 -8.71
N GLY A 10 19.35 -4.08 -7.66
CA GLY A 10 17.94 -4.50 -7.72
C GLY A 10 16.92 -3.42 -8.07
N VAL A 11 17.33 -2.18 -8.33
CA VAL A 11 16.41 -1.06 -8.59
C VAL A 11 16.25 -0.82 -10.10
N PRO A 12 15.02 -0.82 -10.64
CA PRO A 12 14.76 -0.45 -12.03
C PRO A 12 15.19 1.00 -12.31
N VAL A 13 15.64 1.28 -13.53
CA VAL A 13 16.19 2.59 -13.88
C VAL A 13 15.36 3.31 -14.94
N ILE A 14 15.22 4.62 -14.77
CA ILE A 14 14.64 5.53 -15.75
C ILE A 14 15.76 6.44 -16.25
N LEU A 15 16.02 6.45 -17.56
CA LEU A 15 17.01 7.31 -18.21
C LEU A 15 16.32 8.59 -18.70
N VAL A 16 16.61 9.73 -18.09
CA VAL A 16 15.93 11.01 -18.36
C VAL A 16 16.84 11.92 -19.18
N SER A 17 16.57 12.04 -20.49
CA SER A 17 17.19 13.02 -21.39
C SER A 17 16.38 13.16 -22.68
N LYS A 18 16.32 14.39 -23.22
CA LYS A 18 15.79 14.65 -24.58
C LYS A 18 16.83 14.41 -25.67
N ASN A 19 18.10 14.22 -25.33
CA ASN A 19 19.19 13.99 -26.28
C ASN A 19 19.40 12.48 -26.51
N PRO A 20 19.13 11.96 -27.72
CA PRO A 20 19.33 10.53 -28.02
C PRO A 20 20.75 10.03 -27.79
N ALA A 21 21.78 10.85 -28.05
CA ALA A 21 23.17 10.46 -27.83
C ALA A 21 23.47 10.23 -26.34
N THR A 22 22.88 11.03 -25.46
CA THR A 22 23.00 10.84 -24.00
C THR A 22 22.30 9.56 -23.56
N ILE A 23 21.13 9.24 -24.13
CA ILE A 23 20.42 7.99 -23.84
C ILE A 23 21.24 6.79 -24.32
N GLU A 24 21.78 6.82 -25.54
CA GLU A 24 22.58 5.73 -26.12
C GLU A 24 23.83 5.44 -25.26
N ALA A 25 24.54 6.49 -24.81
CA ALA A 25 25.67 6.34 -23.90
C ALA A 25 25.26 5.78 -22.52
N GLY A 26 24.11 6.21 -21.99
CA GLY A 26 23.61 5.77 -20.69
C GLY A 26 23.14 4.32 -20.69
N ILE A 27 22.33 3.94 -21.70
CA ILE A 27 21.68 2.62 -21.78
C ILE A 27 22.68 1.49 -21.97
N ALA A 28 23.86 1.75 -22.53
CA ALA A 28 24.95 0.78 -22.63
C ALA A 28 25.36 0.17 -21.28
N HIS A 29 25.05 0.84 -20.16
CA HIS A 29 25.37 0.39 -18.81
C HIS A 29 24.20 -0.28 -18.06
N CYS A 30 23.00 -0.35 -18.66
CA CYS A 30 21.83 -0.91 -17.98
C CYS A 30 20.80 -1.57 -18.90
N ALA A 31 21.15 -1.86 -20.15
CA ALA A 31 20.23 -2.46 -21.13
C ALA A 31 19.66 -3.81 -20.64
N ASP A 32 20.45 -4.58 -19.91
CA ASP A 32 20.07 -5.84 -19.24
C ASP A 32 18.92 -5.66 -18.25
N LYS A 33 18.76 -4.46 -17.68
CA LYS A 33 17.71 -4.12 -16.70
C LYS A 33 16.42 -3.61 -17.34
N LYS A 34 16.31 -3.57 -18.68
CA LYS A 34 15.15 -3.03 -19.42
C LYS A 34 14.68 -1.67 -18.87
N PRO A 35 15.51 -0.63 -18.96
CA PRO A 35 15.19 0.66 -18.38
C PRO A 35 14.01 1.32 -19.10
N LEU A 36 13.37 2.28 -18.45
CA LEU A 36 12.46 3.21 -19.13
C LEU A 36 13.27 4.38 -19.69
N ILE A 37 13.20 4.61 -21.00
CA ILE A 37 13.77 5.79 -21.66
C ILE A 37 12.76 6.93 -21.57
N TYR A 38 13.14 8.06 -20.98
CA TYR A 38 12.35 9.27 -20.94
C TYR A 38 13.12 10.41 -21.65
N ALA A 39 12.66 10.94 -22.79
CA ALA A 39 11.45 10.58 -23.53
C ALA A 39 11.57 10.88 -25.02
N ALA A 40 10.74 10.18 -25.80
CA ALA A 40 10.42 10.54 -27.17
C ALA A 40 9.49 11.78 -27.18
N THR A 41 9.87 12.79 -27.93
CA THR A 41 9.13 14.02 -28.24
C THR A 41 8.91 14.10 -29.75
N ALA A 42 8.14 15.09 -30.23
CA ALA A 42 7.89 15.27 -31.66
C ALA A 42 9.18 15.39 -32.49
N GLU A 43 10.22 16.01 -31.90
CA GLU A 43 11.49 16.32 -32.57
C GLU A 43 12.46 15.13 -32.61
N ASN A 44 12.36 14.18 -31.69
CA ASN A 44 13.37 13.12 -31.51
C ASN A 44 12.80 11.68 -31.58
N ALA A 45 11.50 11.53 -31.89
CA ALA A 45 10.78 10.26 -31.83
C ALA A 45 11.45 9.11 -32.59
N GLU A 46 11.96 9.37 -33.79
CA GLU A 46 12.58 8.34 -34.64
C GLU A 46 13.88 7.81 -34.03
N ALA A 47 14.74 8.70 -33.55
CA ALA A 47 15.98 8.34 -32.88
C ALA A 47 15.70 7.58 -31.57
N MET A 48 14.79 8.11 -30.73
CA MET A 48 14.44 7.46 -29.46
C MET A 48 13.78 6.09 -29.66
N ALA A 49 12.90 5.95 -30.65
CA ALA A 49 12.25 4.68 -30.99
C ALA A 49 13.26 3.63 -31.47
N LYS A 50 14.23 4.04 -32.30
CA LYS A 50 15.32 3.15 -32.74
C LYS A 50 16.11 2.60 -31.55
N ILE A 51 16.53 3.48 -30.63
CA ILE A 51 17.27 3.08 -29.42
C ILE A 51 16.44 2.12 -28.56
N ALA A 52 15.16 2.45 -28.32
CA ALA A 52 14.27 1.61 -27.52
C ALA A 52 14.13 0.19 -28.10
N LYS A 53 13.99 0.07 -29.43
CA LYS A 53 13.90 -1.24 -30.11
C LYS A 53 15.20 -2.03 -30.03
N GLU A 54 16.32 -1.40 -30.38
CA GLU A 54 17.63 -2.07 -30.40
C GLU A 54 18.02 -2.58 -29.01
N LYS A 55 17.71 -1.81 -27.96
CA LYS A 55 18.02 -2.16 -26.57
C LYS A 55 16.88 -2.87 -25.83
N LYS A 56 15.75 -3.11 -26.49
CA LYS A 56 14.53 -3.74 -25.91
C LYS A 56 14.08 -3.05 -24.61
N ALA A 57 14.12 -1.72 -24.61
CA ALA A 57 13.76 -0.86 -23.48
C ALA A 57 12.34 -0.28 -23.66
N SER A 58 11.67 0.02 -22.55
CA SER A 58 10.40 0.75 -22.56
C SER A 58 10.64 2.21 -22.93
N LEU A 59 9.69 2.87 -23.59
CA LEU A 59 9.83 4.25 -24.06
C LEU A 59 8.69 5.14 -23.58
N ALA A 60 9.02 6.18 -22.83
CA ALA A 60 8.07 7.23 -22.52
C ALA A 60 7.90 8.16 -23.72
N VAL A 61 6.65 8.49 -24.02
CA VAL A 61 6.22 9.45 -25.03
C VAL A 61 5.72 10.70 -24.33
N ALA A 62 6.37 11.83 -24.56
CA ALA A 62 6.08 13.09 -23.91
C ALA A 62 5.65 14.15 -24.93
N ALA A 63 4.46 14.72 -24.72
CA ALA A 63 3.92 15.80 -25.54
C ALA A 63 3.09 16.77 -24.68
N ASP A 64 2.90 17.99 -25.17
CA ASP A 64 2.09 19.00 -24.48
C ASP A 64 0.62 18.86 -24.86
N GLY A 65 -0.19 18.32 -23.96
CA GLY A 65 -1.62 18.08 -24.17
C GLY A 65 -1.95 16.75 -24.87
N LEU A 66 -3.24 16.41 -24.85
CA LEU A 66 -3.73 15.09 -25.25
C LEU A 66 -3.71 14.84 -26.76
N ASP A 67 -3.94 15.88 -27.57
CA ASP A 67 -3.96 15.75 -29.04
C ASP A 67 -2.55 15.47 -29.59
N ALA A 68 -1.56 16.24 -29.11
CA ALA A 68 -0.17 16.03 -29.46
C ALA A 68 0.34 14.66 -28.95
N LEU A 69 -0.05 14.27 -27.74
CA LEU A 69 0.30 12.97 -27.17
C LEU A 69 -0.25 11.80 -27.98
N THR A 70 -1.51 11.91 -28.42
CA THR A 70 -2.18 10.91 -29.26
C THR A 70 -1.44 10.73 -30.59
N THR A 71 -1.15 11.84 -31.27
CA THR A 71 -0.43 11.83 -32.55
C THR A 71 0.96 11.20 -32.39
N LEU A 72 1.66 11.55 -31.31
CA LEU A 72 3.01 11.09 -31.07
C LEU A 72 3.05 9.60 -30.69
N SER A 73 2.10 9.11 -29.89
CA SER A 73 2.07 7.70 -29.50
C SER A 73 1.75 6.79 -30.69
N GLU A 74 0.89 7.22 -31.62
CA GLU A 74 0.64 6.53 -32.88
C GLU A 74 1.88 6.50 -33.78
N LYS A 75 2.59 7.63 -33.90
CA LYS A 75 3.86 7.70 -34.64
C LYS A 75 4.87 6.71 -34.07
N VAL A 76 5.11 6.74 -32.76
CA VAL A 76 6.08 5.84 -32.11
C VAL A 76 5.66 4.37 -32.22
N LYS A 77 4.36 4.06 -32.15
CA LYS A 77 3.86 2.71 -32.41
C LYS A 77 4.13 2.25 -33.84
N THR A 78 3.94 3.13 -34.83
CA THR A 78 4.23 2.83 -36.25
C THR A 78 5.72 2.59 -36.50
N LEU A 79 6.59 3.21 -35.69
CA LEU A 79 8.03 2.92 -35.69
C LEU A 79 8.37 1.56 -35.07
N GLY A 80 7.39 0.85 -34.51
CA GLY A 80 7.49 -0.52 -34.00
C GLY A 80 7.92 -0.61 -32.54
N VAL A 81 7.56 0.38 -31.71
CA VAL A 81 7.72 0.32 -30.25
C VAL A 81 6.33 0.13 -29.62
N ASP A 82 6.12 -1.02 -28.98
CA ASP A 82 4.85 -1.34 -28.32
C ASP A 82 4.86 -1.06 -26.80
N ASP A 83 6.03 -1.10 -26.17
CA ASP A 83 6.18 -0.89 -24.73
C ASP A 83 6.32 0.61 -24.41
N LEU A 84 5.18 1.28 -24.34
CA LEU A 84 5.09 2.73 -24.16
C LEU A 84 4.58 3.14 -22.77
N VAL A 85 5.01 4.33 -22.36
CA VAL A 85 4.49 5.05 -21.20
C VAL A 85 4.15 6.48 -21.61
N LEU A 86 3.07 7.07 -21.13
CA LEU A 86 2.58 8.37 -21.58
C LEU A 86 2.89 9.48 -20.58
N ASP A 87 3.38 10.62 -21.07
CA ASP A 87 3.42 11.90 -20.35
C ASP A 87 2.69 12.96 -21.18
N SER A 88 1.54 13.42 -20.69
CA SER A 88 0.74 14.46 -21.34
C SER A 88 1.23 15.89 -21.08
N GLY A 89 2.40 16.06 -20.45
CA GLY A 89 2.91 17.36 -20.03
C GLY A 89 2.18 17.96 -18.82
N ALA A 90 1.24 17.24 -18.21
CA ALA A 90 0.45 17.74 -17.11
C ALA A 90 1.34 17.96 -15.87
N ARG A 91 1.40 19.22 -15.40
CA ARG A 91 2.15 19.59 -14.19
C ARG A 91 1.29 20.29 -13.14
N LYS A 92 0.15 20.90 -13.49
CA LYS A 92 -0.76 21.48 -12.49
C LYS A 92 -1.77 20.43 -12.03
N ALA A 93 -2.25 20.55 -10.79
CA ALA A 93 -3.20 19.61 -10.21
C ALA A 93 -4.46 19.43 -11.07
N LYS A 94 -5.00 20.53 -11.61
CA LYS A 94 -6.15 20.52 -12.54
C LYS A 94 -5.85 19.62 -13.74
N ASP A 95 -4.77 19.92 -14.46
CA ASP A 95 -4.39 19.24 -15.70
C ASP A 95 -4.07 17.77 -15.44
N MET A 96 -3.44 17.43 -14.30
CA MET A 96 -3.18 16.04 -13.90
C MET A 96 -4.49 15.26 -13.76
N ILE A 97 -5.46 15.80 -13.00
CA ILE A 97 -6.75 15.14 -12.81
C ILE A 97 -7.48 14.98 -14.15
N GLU A 98 -7.48 16.03 -14.97
CA GLU A 98 -8.16 16.07 -16.26
C GLU A 98 -7.54 15.10 -17.27
N HIS A 99 -6.25 15.26 -17.56
CA HIS A 99 -5.55 14.47 -18.57
C HIS A 99 -5.53 12.98 -18.20
N PHE A 100 -5.19 12.63 -16.95
CA PHE A 100 -5.11 11.22 -16.55
C PHE A 100 -6.49 10.55 -16.57
N THR A 101 -7.54 11.28 -16.21
CA THR A 101 -8.92 10.78 -16.31
C THR A 101 -9.34 10.56 -17.75
N ILE A 102 -9.01 11.49 -18.66
CA ILE A 102 -9.34 11.35 -20.08
C ILE A 102 -8.56 10.18 -20.69
N ILE A 103 -7.26 10.07 -20.46
CA ILE A 103 -6.42 8.94 -20.91
C ILE A 103 -7.04 7.61 -20.46
N ARG A 104 -7.32 7.46 -19.16
CA ARG A 104 -7.89 6.24 -18.59
C ARG A 104 -9.27 5.92 -19.18
N ARG A 105 -10.15 6.92 -19.31
CA ARG A 105 -11.50 6.73 -19.85
C ARG A 105 -11.49 6.42 -21.34
N ALA A 106 -10.65 7.09 -22.13
CA ALA A 106 -10.52 6.84 -23.55
C ALA A 106 -10.03 5.41 -23.81
N ALA A 107 -8.99 4.98 -23.08
CA ALA A 107 -8.47 3.62 -23.16
C ALA A 107 -9.54 2.56 -22.80
N ILE A 108 -10.23 2.72 -21.67
CA ILE A 108 -11.16 1.69 -21.16
C ILE A 108 -12.53 1.74 -21.83
N LYS A 109 -13.16 2.93 -21.88
CA LYS A 109 -14.57 3.06 -22.30
C LYS A 109 -14.73 3.20 -23.81
N LYS A 110 -13.69 3.65 -24.51
CA LYS A 110 -13.72 3.89 -25.97
C LYS A 110 -12.74 3.01 -26.73
N ASN A 111 -12.00 2.13 -26.03
CA ASN A 111 -10.96 1.29 -26.63
C ASN A 111 -9.96 2.12 -27.47
N PHE A 112 -9.68 3.35 -27.04
CA PHE A 112 -8.84 4.28 -27.79
C PHE A 112 -7.36 3.92 -27.61
N LYS A 113 -6.86 3.10 -28.54
CA LYS A 113 -5.52 2.51 -28.50
C LYS A 113 -4.36 3.51 -28.31
N PRO A 114 -4.35 4.72 -28.92
CA PRO A 114 -3.24 5.66 -28.77
C PRO A 114 -2.96 6.06 -27.32
N LEU A 115 -3.98 6.05 -26.46
CA LEU A 115 -3.87 6.37 -25.03
C LEU A 115 -3.94 5.12 -24.14
N GLY A 116 -3.83 3.93 -24.72
CA GLY A 116 -3.97 2.62 -24.07
C GLY A 116 -2.76 2.15 -23.28
N TYR A 117 -1.97 3.08 -22.71
CA TYR A 117 -0.70 2.78 -22.06
C TYR A 117 -0.63 3.39 -20.65
N PRO A 118 0.26 2.89 -19.76
CA PRO A 118 0.51 3.48 -18.45
C PRO A 118 0.92 4.95 -18.52
N VAL A 119 0.70 5.71 -17.44
CA VAL A 119 1.02 7.15 -17.37
C VAL A 119 2.19 7.39 -16.42
N VAL A 120 3.16 8.18 -16.84
CA VAL A 120 4.23 8.73 -15.99
C VAL A 120 3.99 10.22 -15.73
N THR A 121 4.29 10.67 -14.51
CA THR A 121 4.22 12.09 -14.15
C THR A 121 5.38 12.51 -13.24
N PHE A 122 5.80 13.76 -13.38
CA PHE A 122 6.80 14.39 -12.53
C PHE A 122 6.13 15.27 -11.50
N ALA A 123 6.16 14.83 -10.25
CA ALA A 123 5.50 15.53 -9.14
C ALA A 123 6.38 16.63 -8.52
N GLY A 124 7.61 16.84 -8.99
CA GLY A 124 8.55 17.82 -8.47
C GLY A 124 7.97 19.23 -8.34
N ARG A 125 8.09 19.82 -7.15
CA ARG A 125 7.67 21.20 -6.81
C ARG A 125 8.76 21.86 -5.96
N ASP A 126 8.63 23.17 -5.77
CA ASP A 126 9.57 23.98 -5.00
C ASP A 126 9.62 23.60 -3.51
N ASN A 127 8.53 23.00 -2.98
CA ASN A 127 8.51 22.50 -1.61
C ASN A 127 7.98 21.06 -1.53
N ASN A 128 8.47 20.32 -0.53
CA ASN A 128 8.19 18.89 -0.38
C ASN A 128 6.73 18.58 -0.03
N ILE A 129 5.99 19.51 0.61
CA ILE A 129 4.56 19.33 0.90
C ILE A 129 3.75 19.37 -0.41
N ALA A 130 3.97 20.38 -1.24
CA ALA A 130 3.30 20.53 -2.53
C ALA A 130 3.64 19.38 -3.48
N GLU A 131 4.89 18.92 -3.49
CA GLU A 131 5.30 17.72 -4.22
C GLU A 131 4.56 16.48 -3.71
N THR A 132 4.43 16.31 -2.39
CA THR A 132 3.70 15.19 -1.79
C THR A 132 2.22 15.22 -2.17
N ILE A 133 1.59 16.40 -2.19
CA ILE A 133 0.20 16.57 -2.63
C ILE A 133 0.05 16.22 -4.12
N ALA A 134 0.95 16.69 -4.97
CA ALA A 134 0.93 16.36 -6.40
C ALA A 134 1.10 14.85 -6.64
N ALA A 135 2.01 14.20 -5.91
CA ALA A 135 2.20 12.76 -5.95
C ALA A 135 0.95 12.01 -5.45
N ALA A 136 0.31 12.47 -4.38
CA ALA A 136 -0.94 11.90 -3.88
C ALA A 136 -2.07 11.97 -4.93
N ILE A 137 -2.18 13.08 -5.67
CA ILE A 137 -3.12 13.21 -6.80
C ILE A 137 -2.80 12.17 -7.86
N GLY A 138 -1.53 12.02 -8.26
CA GLY A 138 -1.11 10.99 -9.22
C GLY A 138 -1.50 9.58 -8.77
N THR A 139 -1.26 9.25 -7.51
CA THR A 139 -1.61 7.94 -6.91
C THR A 139 -3.11 7.67 -6.97
N MET A 140 -3.94 8.68 -6.67
CA MET A 140 -5.41 8.54 -6.69
C MET A 140 -6.00 8.64 -8.10
N LYS A 141 -5.28 9.21 -9.07
CA LYS A 141 -5.78 9.52 -10.42
C LYS A 141 -4.88 8.92 -11.49
N PHE A 142 -4.82 7.59 -11.52
CA PHE A 142 -4.40 6.78 -12.67
C PHE A 142 -2.94 6.95 -13.15
N ALA A 143 -2.10 7.73 -12.46
CA ALA A 143 -0.67 7.72 -12.74
C ALA A 143 -0.10 6.36 -12.33
N SER A 144 0.69 5.76 -13.22
CA SER A 144 1.32 4.45 -13.02
C SER A 144 2.75 4.58 -12.50
N ILE A 145 3.44 5.66 -12.90
CA ILE A 145 4.78 6.01 -12.43
C ILE A 145 4.76 7.48 -11.97
N ILE A 146 5.28 7.74 -10.77
CA ILE A 146 5.34 9.08 -10.18
C ILE A 146 6.78 9.37 -9.81
N ILE A 147 7.37 10.38 -10.46
CA ILE A 147 8.75 10.79 -10.22
C ILE A 147 8.77 11.89 -9.14
N LEU A 148 9.61 11.67 -8.14
CA LEU A 148 9.81 12.54 -6.98
C LEU A 148 11.25 13.07 -6.98
N ASN A 149 11.44 14.31 -6.51
CA ASN A 149 12.73 14.95 -6.29
C ASN A 149 13.38 14.49 -4.97
N SER A 150 12.57 14.12 -3.97
CA SER A 150 13.03 13.71 -2.65
C SER A 150 12.33 12.44 -2.14
N VAL A 151 13.03 11.67 -1.32
CA VAL A 151 12.53 10.41 -0.71
C VAL A 151 12.53 10.48 0.82
N GLU A 152 12.20 11.64 1.38
CA GLU A 152 12.11 11.84 2.82
C GLU A 152 11.18 10.79 3.47
N LYS A 153 11.58 10.28 4.65
CA LYS A 153 10.90 9.16 5.31
C LYS A 153 9.41 9.44 5.57
N TRP A 154 9.06 10.64 6.03
CA TRP A 154 7.67 11.02 6.32
C TRP A 154 6.82 11.07 5.04
N LYS A 155 7.39 11.55 3.93
CA LYS A 155 6.74 11.64 2.62
C LYS A 155 6.51 10.24 2.05
N MET A 156 7.53 9.38 2.11
CA MET A 156 7.42 8.00 1.64
C MET A 156 6.41 7.22 2.47
N LEU A 157 6.38 7.40 3.80
CA LEU A 157 5.37 6.79 4.67
C LEU A 157 3.95 7.19 4.24
N ALA A 158 3.69 8.49 4.06
CA ALA A 158 2.39 8.98 3.63
C ALA A 158 1.98 8.45 2.24
N LEU A 159 2.87 8.53 1.24
CA LEU A 159 2.56 8.12 -0.14
C LEU A 159 2.41 6.61 -0.29
N LEU A 160 3.25 5.82 0.38
CA LEU A 160 3.15 4.36 0.34
C LEU A 160 1.91 3.86 1.08
N SER A 161 1.54 4.50 2.19
CA SER A 161 0.29 4.19 2.90
C SER A 161 -0.93 4.53 2.04
N LEU A 162 -0.95 5.70 1.40
CA LEU A 162 -2.02 6.08 0.47
C LEU A 162 -2.11 5.08 -0.70
N ARG A 163 -0.98 4.71 -1.30
CA ARG A 163 -0.94 3.73 -2.39
C ARG A 163 -1.49 2.37 -1.93
N GLN A 164 -1.08 1.88 -0.76
CA GLN A 164 -1.61 0.64 -0.21
C GLN A 164 -3.13 0.72 -0.05
N ASN A 165 -3.65 1.81 0.53
CA ASN A 165 -5.08 2.00 0.75
C ASN A 165 -5.87 2.02 -0.57
N ILE A 166 -5.41 2.76 -1.57
CA ILE A 166 -6.11 2.91 -2.86
C ILE A 166 -6.09 1.62 -3.69
N TYR A 167 -5.01 0.85 -3.63
CA TYR A 167 -4.83 -0.35 -4.45
C TYR A 167 -5.14 -1.67 -3.71
N THR A 168 -5.68 -1.60 -2.48
CA THR A 168 -6.22 -2.77 -1.78
C THR A 168 -7.51 -3.20 -2.45
N ASP A 169 -7.69 -4.52 -2.64
CA ASP A 169 -8.94 -5.07 -3.18
C ASP A 169 -10.11 -4.71 -2.24
N PRO A 170 -11.10 -3.93 -2.70
CA PRO A 170 -12.23 -3.55 -1.86
C PRO A 170 -13.17 -4.72 -1.55
N GLN A 171 -13.08 -5.86 -2.26
CA GLN A 171 -13.94 -7.03 -2.05
C GLN A 171 -13.33 -8.02 -1.05
N VAL A 172 -12.02 -7.98 -0.84
CA VAL A 172 -11.30 -8.92 0.02
C VAL A 172 -10.63 -8.13 1.16
N PRO A 173 -11.25 -8.06 2.35
CA PRO A 173 -10.60 -7.50 3.52
C PRO A 173 -9.28 -8.24 3.78
N MET A 174 -8.20 -7.49 3.99
CA MET A 174 -6.93 -8.10 4.39
C MET A 174 -7.13 -8.75 5.77
N GLN A 175 -6.85 -10.05 5.85
CA GLN A 175 -7.09 -10.85 7.04
C GLN A 175 -5.79 -11.41 7.61
N VAL A 176 -5.82 -11.65 8.92
CA VAL A 176 -4.80 -12.43 9.64
C VAL A 176 -5.41 -13.80 9.92
N ALA A 177 -4.60 -14.86 9.96
CA ALA A 177 -5.13 -16.18 10.29
C ALA A 177 -5.68 -16.20 11.73
N GLN A 178 -6.79 -16.90 11.96
CA GLN A 178 -7.27 -17.11 13.32
C GLN A 178 -6.26 -17.96 14.09
N ASN A 179 -5.75 -17.43 15.20
CA ASN A 179 -4.83 -18.14 16.07
C ASN A 179 -4.66 -17.42 17.42
N ILE A 180 -3.96 -18.06 18.35
CA ILE A 180 -3.41 -17.43 19.54
C ILE A 180 -1.95 -17.06 19.25
N TYR A 181 -1.69 -15.77 19.11
CA TYR A 181 -0.36 -15.24 18.82
C TYR A 181 0.39 -14.86 20.11
N LYS A 182 1.69 -15.16 20.15
CA LYS A 182 2.60 -14.57 21.13
C LYS A 182 3.05 -13.21 20.63
N VAL A 183 2.93 -12.18 21.47
CA VAL A 183 3.51 -10.86 21.22
C VAL A 183 4.65 -10.65 22.21
N GLY A 184 5.87 -10.53 21.69
CA GLY A 184 7.10 -10.63 22.49
C GLY A 184 7.30 -12.04 23.08
N ASP A 185 8.01 -12.12 24.20
CA ASP A 185 8.30 -13.37 24.92
C ASP A 185 7.20 -13.72 25.93
N ALA A 186 5.97 -13.89 25.43
CA ALA A 186 4.80 -14.18 26.28
C ALA A 186 4.98 -15.49 27.07
N LYS A 187 4.73 -15.42 28.38
CA LYS A 187 4.85 -16.52 29.35
C LYS A 187 3.46 -17.01 29.79
N GLU A 188 3.40 -18.07 30.57
CA GLU A 188 2.12 -18.58 31.11
C GLU A 188 1.37 -17.55 31.97
N SER A 189 2.10 -16.65 32.64
CA SER A 189 1.52 -15.57 33.45
C SER A 189 1.19 -14.30 32.64
N SER A 190 1.47 -14.26 31.34
CA SER A 190 1.28 -13.07 30.50
C SER A 190 -0.20 -12.84 30.20
N PRO A 191 -0.66 -11.57 30.10
CA PRO A 191 -2.07 -11.26 29.82
C PRO A 191 -2.57 -11.88 28.51
N LEU A 192 -3.83 -12.35 28.51
CA LEU A 192 -4.53 -12.81 27.31
C LEU A 192 -5.55 -11.76 26.87
N MET A 193 -5.43 -11.29 25.63
CA MET A 193 -6.35 -10.35 24.99
C MET A 193 -7.02 -11.00 23.78
N ILE A 194 -8.21 -10.53 23.41
CA ILE A 194 -8.87 -10.90 22.15
C ILE A 194 -9.10 -9.70 21.22
N THR A 195 -8.92 -9.93 19.92
CA THR A 195 -9.26 -9.00 18.84
C THR A 195 -9.81 -9.77 17.63
N THR A 196 -10.21 -9.06 16.58
CA THR A 196 -10.65 -9.67 15.31
C THR A 196 -9.50 -9.88 14.34
N ASN A 197 -9.73 -10.70 13.32
CA ASN A 197 -8.76 -10.97 12.26
C ASN A 197 -8.68 -9.91 11.16
N PHE A 198 -9.35 -8.76 11.29
CA PHE A 198 -9.13 -7.64 10.38
C PHE A 198 -7.70 -7.14 10.51
N SER A 199 -6.92 -7.14 9.42
CA SER A 199 -5.48 -6.86 9.47
C SER A 199 -5.15 -5.55 10.18
N LEU A 200 -5.93 -4.48 9.93
CA LEU A 200 -5.71 -3.20 10.57
C LEU A 200 -5.98 -3.26 12.08
N SER A 201 -7.07 -3.90 12.51
CA SER A 201 -7.35 -4.11 13.93
C SER A 201 -6.25 -4.94 14.60
N TYR A 202 -5.80 -6.01 13.96
CA TYR A 202 -4.71 -6.85 14.46
C TYR A 202 -3.40 -6.07 14.59
N PHE A 203 -2.93 -5.40 13.54
CA PHE A 203 -1.64 -4.71 13.56
C PHE A 203 -1.63 -3.51 14.49
N ILE A 204 -2.76 -2.79 14.63
CA ILE A 204 -2.90 -1.72 15.61
C ILE A 204 -2.79 -2.28 17.04
N VAL A 205 -3.55 -3.33 17.38
CA VAL A 205 -3.50 -3.93 18.72
C VAL A 205 -2.11 -4.53 19.00
N ARG A 206 -1.58 -5.34 18.08
CA ARG A 206 -0.25 -5.95 18.22
C ARG A 206 0.83 -4.89 18.40
N GLY A 207 0.83 -3.83 17.57
CA GLY A 207 1.83 -2.76 17.64
C GLY A 207 1.80 -2.06 19.00
N GLU A 208 0.61 -1.80 19.56
CA GLU A 208 0.51 -1.17 20.88
C GLU A 208 0.86 -2.11 22.03
N VAL A 209 0.64 -3.42 21.88
CA VAL A 209 1.16 -4.43 22.82
C VAL A 209 2.70 -4.47 22.77
N GLU A 210 3.31 -4.42 21.58
CA GLU A 210 4.78 -4.31 21.45
C GLU A 210 5.30 -3.01 22.08
N ASN A 211 4.64 -1.87 21.85
CA ASN A 211 4.96 -0.57 22.46
C ASN A 211 4.84 -0.58 23.99
N SER A 212 3.92 -1.38 24.54
CA SER A 212 3.76 -1.53 25.98
C SER A 212 4.98 -2.15 26.67
N LYS A 213 5.78 -2.94 25.93
CA LYS A 213 6.84 -3.80 26.45
C LYS A 213 6.36 -4.83 27.49
N VAL A 214 5.06 -5.15 27.49
CA VAL A 214 4.45 -6.21 28.30
C VAL A 214 4.15 -7.41 27.40
N PRO A 215 4.97 -8.49 27.45
CA PRO A 215 4.71 -9.67 26.63
C PRO A 215 3.33 -10.25 26.92
N SER A 216 2.56 -10.52 25.87
CA SER A 216 1.14 -10.87 25.99
C SER A 216 0.72 -11.90 24.94
N TRP A 217 -0.35 -12.63 25.25
CA TRP A 217 -1.05 -13.48 24.31
C TRP A 217 -2.17 -12.71 23.62
N LEU A 218 -2.26 -12.84 22.30
CA LEU A 218 -3.28 -12.18 21.47
C LEU A 218 -4.10 -13.23 20.72
N ALA A 219 -5.32 -13.47 21.19
CA ALA A 219 -6.31 -14.29 20.53
C ALA A 219 -6.93 -13.50 19.36
N VAL A 220 -6.68 -13.95 18.14
CA VAL A 220 -7.18 -13.34 16.91
C VAL A 220 -8.28 -14.24 16.37
N MET A 221 -9.53 -13.80 16.47
CA MET A 221 -10.69 -14.58 16.04
C MET A 221 -11.13 -14.17 14.63
N ASP A 222 -11.44 -15.16 13.77
CA ASP A 222 -11.89 -14.94 12.40
C ASP A 222 -13.35 -14.48 12.34
N HIS A 223 -13.56 -13.30 11.76
CA HIS A 223 -14.85 -12.77 11.39
C HIS A 223 -14.82 -12.12 10.03
N GLU A 224 -14.24 -12.80 9.05
CA GLU A 224 -14.21 -12.39 7.65
C GLU A 224 -13.50 -11.04 7.46
N GLY A 225 -12.52 -10.74 8.32
CA GLY A 225 -11.73 -9.52 8.24
C GLY A 225 -12.50 -8.25 8.60
N LEU A 226 -13.56 -8.37 9.39
CA LEU A 226 -14.30 -7.22 9.90
C LEU A 226 -13.66 -6.65 11.18
N SER A 227 -13.68 -5.31 11.30
CA SER A 227 -13.24 -4.63 12.53
C SER A 227 -14.09 -5.04 13.74
N VAL A 228 -13.60 -4.82 14.96
CA VAL A 228 -14.29 -5.19 16.21
C VAL A 228 -15.76 -4.73 16.23
N LEU A 229 -16.01 -3.44 15.98
CA LEU A 229 -17.37 -2.88 16.02
C LEU A 229 -18.22 -3.36 14.84
N THR A 230 -17.64 -3.50 13.65
CA THR A 230 -18.35 -4.02 12.48
C THR A 230 -18.77 -5.47 12.67
N ALA A 231 -17.87 -6.31 13.19
CA ALA A 231 -18.13 -7.71 13.48
C ALA A 231 -19.17 -7.87 14.60
N TRP A 232 -19.10 -7.04 15.64
CA TRP A 232 -20.11 -7.01 16.71
C TRP A 232 -21.49 -6.62 16.18
N ALA A 233 -21.58 -5.51 15.44
CA ALA A 233 -22.84 -5.04 14.85
C ALA A 233 -23.45 -6.05 13.86
N ALA A 234 -22.61 -6.80 13.14
CA ALA A 234 -23.04 -7.87 12.23
C ALA A 234 -23.39 -9.20 12.94
N GLY A 235 -23.35 -9.27 14.28
CA GLY A 235 -23.62 -10.51 15.02
C GLY A 235 -22.55 -11.60 14.83
N LYS A 236 -21.35 -11.21 14.39
CA LYS A 236 -20.21 -12.10 14.17
C LYS A 236 -19.25 -12.12 15.36
N PHE A 237 -19.10 -11.02 16.08
CA PHE A 237 -18.32 -10.94 17.33
C PHE A 237 -19.23 -11.02 18.56
N THR A 238 -19.66 -12.22 18.92
CA THR A 238 -20.62 -12.47 20.02
C THR A 238 -19.98 -13.25 21.16
N ALA A 239 -20.56 -13.16 22.37
CA ALA A 239 -20.08 -13.89 23.53
C ALA A 239 -19.98 -15.41 23.28
N SER A 240 -20.94 -16.00 22.56
CA SER A 240 -20.90 -17.42 22.17
C SER A 240 -19.69 -17.76 21.29
N LYS A 241 -19.45 -16.98 20.24
CA LYS A 241 -18.36 -17.25 19.29
C LYS A 241 -16.99 -17.03 19.93
N ILE A 242 -16.84 -15.98 20.74
CA ILE A 242 -15.64 -15.73 21.54
C ILE A 242 -15.37 -16.90 22.49
N ALA A 243 -16.37 -17.32 23.27
CA ALA A 243 -16.20 -18.41 24.23
C ALA A 243 -15.84 -19.74 23.56
N GLN A 244 -16.49 -20.04 22.43
CA GLN A 244 -16.18 -21.20 21.61
C GLN A 244 -14.73 -21.16 21.13
N PHE A 245 -14.30 -20.04 20.54
CA PHE A 245 -12.93 -19.88 20.05
C PHE A 245 -11.89 -20.03 21.17
N ILE A 246 -12.09 -19.39 22.33
CA ILE A 246 -11.16 -19.51 23.46
C ILE A 246 -11.04 -20.95 23.94
N THR A 247 -12.16 -21.67 24.02
CA THR A 247 -12.18 -23.09 24.43
C THR A 247 -11.50 -23.99 23.40
N GLU A 248 -11.85 -23.86 22.12
CA GLU A 248 -11.33 -24.69 21.02
C GLU A 248 -9.86 -24.40 20.71
N SER A 249 -9.40 -23.17 20.94
CA SER A 249 -8.00 -22.78 20.73
C SER A 249 -7.02 -23.51 21.66
N GLY A 250 -7.50 -24.07 22.77
CA GLY A 250 -6.66 -24.72 23.78
C GLY A 250 -5.75 -23.77 24.54
N VAL A 251 -5.99 -22.45 24.49
CA VAL A 251 -5.16 -21.43 25.15
C VAL A 251 -5.01 -21.65 26.65
N GLU A 252 -5.99 -22.28 27.31
CA GLU A 252 -5.96 -22.63 28.73
C GLU A 252 -4.75 -23.50 29.11
N LYS A 253 -4.18 -24.27 28.17
CA LYS A 253 -2.97 -25.07 28.41
C LYS A 253 -1.68 -24.25 28.40
N ASN A 254 -1.73 -23.02 27.89
CA ASN A 254 -0.59 -22.15 27.68
C ASN A 254 -0.52 -20.99 28.68
N ILE A 255 -1.53 -20.84 29.54
CA ILE A 255 -1.63 -19.77 30.53
C ILE A 255 -1.89 -20.33 31.93
N SER A 256 -1.38 -19.66 32.96
CA SER A 256 -1.53 -20.05 34.36
C SER A 256 -2.75 -19.40 35.04
N HIS A 257 -3.56 -18.64 34.29
CA HIS A 257 -4.69 -17.88 34.79
C HIS A 257 -5.92 -18.04 33.88
N LYS A 258 -7.11 -17.73 34.39
CA LYS A 258 -8.35 -17.69 33.60
C LYS A 258 -8.86 -16.25 33.54
N GLU A 259 -8.19 -15.41 32.75
CA GLU A 259 -8.59 -14.03 32.52
C GLU A 259 -8.50 -13.72 31.04
N LEU A 260 -9.57 -13.13 30.48
CA LEU A 260 -9.63 -12.67 29.10
C LEU A 260 -9.90 -11.16 29.07
N ILE A 261 -9.03 -10.42 28.40
CA ILE A 261 -9.18 -8.98 28.17
C ILE A 261 -9.90 -8.76 26.84
N ILE A 262 -11.06 -8.10 26.87
CA ILE A 262 -11.86 -7.78 25.69
C ILE A 262 -11.72 -6.30 25.30
N PRO A 263 -11.93 -5.92 24.02
CA PRO A 263 -11.91 -4.52 23.61
C PRO A 263 -13.00 -3.70 24.32
N GLY A 264 -12.68 -2.46 24.73
CA GLY A 264 -13.57 -1.64 25.53
C GLY A 264 -14.89 -1.27 24.84
N TYR A 265 -14.91 -1.26 23.51
CA TYR A 265 -16.13 -1.00 22.73
C TYR A 265 -17.18 -2.12 22.80
N VAL A 266 -16.77 -3.32 23.20
CA VAL A 266 -17.66 -4.48 23.35
C VAL A 266 -17.81 -4.89 24.81
N ALA A 267 -17.63 -3.94 25.75
CA ALA A 267 -17.80 -4.14 27.19
C ALA A 267 -19.14 -4.79 27.57
N VAL A 268 -20.18 -4.54 26.77
CA VAL A 268 -21.52 -5.13 26.92
C VAL A 268 -21.53 -6.66 26.83
N LEU A 269 -20.49 -7.27 26.23
CA LEU A 269 -20.36 -8.73 26.13
C LEU A 269 -19.83 -9.37 27.42
N SER A 270 -19.31 -8.60 28.38
CA SER A 270 -18.60 -9.12 29.55
C SER A 270 -19.43 -10.11 30.38
N GLY A 271 -20.64 -9.73 30.80
CA GLY A 271 -21.51 -10.61 31.60
C GLY A 271 -21.86 -11.92 30.88
N SER A 272 -22.29 -11.83 29.61
CA SER A 272 -22.59 -13.03 28.81
C SER A 272 -21.36 -13.89 28.52
N LEU A 273 -20.16 -13.30 28.50
CA LEU A 273 -18.90 -14.06 28.37
C LEU A 273 -18.56 -14.80 29.66
N GLU A 274 -18.74 -14.19 30.83
CA GLU A 274 -18.54 -14.85 32.13
C GLU A 274 -19.47 -16.04 32.31
N GLU A 275 -20.72 -15.93 31.88
CA GLU A 275 -21.68 -17.06 31.88
C GLU A 275 -21.23 -18.21 30.96
N LYS A 276 -20.63 -17.88 29.81
CA LYS A 276 -20.23 -18.86 28.77
C LYS A 276 -18.83 -19.43 28.96
N LEU A 277 -18.01 -18.77 29.77
CA LEU A 277 -16.68 -19.23 30.18
C LEU A 277 -16.63 -19.35 31.71
N PRO A 278 -17.27 -20.37 32.32
CA PRO A 278 -17.29 -20.52 33.76
C PRO A 278 -15.87 -20.57 34.35
N GLY A 279 -15.64 -19.75 35.39
CA GLY A 279 -14.34 -19.64 36.05
C GLY A 279 -13.34 -18.73 35.33
N TRP A 280 -13.70 -18.12 34.19
CA TRP A 280 -12.93 -17.05 33.58
C TRP A 280 -13.39 -15.68 34.07
N LYS A 281 -12.43 -14.83 34.39
CA LYS A 281 -12.63 -13.41 34.64
C LYS A 281 -12.60 -12.65 33.31
N ILE A 282 -13.63 -11.86 33.01
CA ILE A 282 -13.64 -11.04 31.81
C ILE A 282 -13.29 -9.59 32.18
N THR A 283 -12.13 -9.15 31.71
CA THR A 283 -11.66 -7.79 31.92
C THR A 283 -11.98 -6.93 30.70
N VAL A 284 -12.60 -5.78 30.93
CA VAL A 284 -12.81 -4.77 29.88
C VAL A 284 -11.53 -3.96 29.71
N GLY A 285 -10.91 -4.06 28.53
CA GLY A 285 -9.76 -3.26 28.14
C GLY A 285 -10.16 -1.85 27.67
N PRO A 286 -9.19 -1.04 27.21
CA PRO A 286 -9.48 0.29 26.68
C PRO A 286 -10.29 0.22 25.38
N ARG A 287 -10.98 1.32 25.06
CA ARG A 287 -11.70 1.48 23.80
C ARG A 287 -10.74 1.66 22.62
N GLU A 288 -9.66 2.39 22.84
CA GLU A 288 -8.63 2.68 21.85
C GLU A 288 -7.35 1.92 22.15
N ALA A 289 -6.72 1.36 21.12
CA ALA A 289 -5.52 0.54 21.29
C ALA A 289 -4.32 1.33 21.81
N ASN A 290 -4.22 2.63 21.52
CA ASN A 290 -3.14 3.50 22.00
C ASN A 290 -3.10 3.65 23.54
N GLN A 291 -4.14 3.21 24.24
CA GLN A 291 -4.19 3.17 25.71
C GLN A 291 -3.73 1.82 26.28
N LEU A 292 -3.52 0.80 25.44
CA LEU A 292 -3.00 -0.51 25.86
C LEU A 292 -1.67 -0.41 26.59
N PRO A 293 -0.69 0.44 26.19
CA PRO A 293 0.57 0.56 26.93
C PRO A 293 0.37 0.92 28.40
N THR A 294 -0.49 1.90 28.70
CA THR A 294 -0.78 2.30 30.09
C THR A 294 -1.58 1.23 30.81
N PHE A 295 -2.60 0.67 30.15
CA PHE A 295 -3.46 -0.37 30.73
C PHE A 295 -2.68 -1.63 31.11
N LEU A 296 -1.80 -2.12 30.25
CA LEU A 296 -1.02 -3.33 30.49
C LEU A 296 0.05 -3.11 31.56
N LYS A 297 0.76 -1.97 31.54
CA LYS A 297 1.77 -1.64 32.56
C LYS A 297 1.18 -1.46 33.96
N GLY A 298 -0.05 -0.93 34.06
CA GLY A 298 -0.74 -0.80 35.34
C GLY A 298 -1.16 -2.15 35.96
N ARG A 299 -1.00 -3.25 35.22
CA ARG A 299 -1.37 -4.61 35.63
C ARG A 299 -0.18 -5.57 35.71
N ALA A 300 0.99 -5.13 35.26
CA ALA A 300 2.21 -5.94 35.20
C ALA A 300 2.97 -5.90 36.53
#